data_AF-A0A1R0GZI7-F1
#
_entry.id   AF-A0A1R0GZI7-F1
#
_cell.length_a   1.000
_cell.length_b   1.000
_cell.length_c   1.000
_cell.angle_alpha   90.00
_cell.angle_beta   90.00
_cell.angle_gamma   90.00
#
_symmetry.space_group_name_H-M   'P 1'
#
loop_
_entity.id
_entity.type
_entity.pdbx_description
1 polymer ?
#
loop_
_entity_poly.entity_id
_entity_poly.type
_entity_poly.pdbx_seq_one_letter_code
_entity_poly.pdbx_strand_id
1 'polypeptide(L)' 'MKDISQDLIQCLEQILTGDPVVTKLAEEKLEILRSVIGFHFNLQSIYLDKSFPDQIRFIAAINFKNGVSRYWRNTSVG' A
#
# COMPACT_ATOMS: atom_id res chain seq x y z
N MET A 1 8.53 -6.92 -16.39
CA MET A 1 7.36 -6.64 -15.51
C MET A 1 7.84 -5.69 -14.44
N LYS A 2 7.28 -4.48 -14.31
CA LYS A 2 7.64 -3.61 -13.19
C LYS A 2 7.24 -4.31 -11.89
N ASP A 3 8.15 -4.34 -10.94
CA ASP A 3 7.92 -4.98 -9.65
C ASP A 3 6.99 -4.09 -8.81
N ILE A 4 5.77 -4.57 -8.57
CA ILE A 4 4.76 -3.85 -7.78
C ILE A 4 5.28 -3.51 -6.38
N SER A 5 6.20 -4.31 -5.82
CA SER A 5 6.78 -4.03 -4.51
C SER A 5 7.55 -2.70 -4.50
N GLN A 6 8.31 -2.42 -5.56
CA GLN A 6 9.07 -1.18 -5.70
C GLN A 6 8.15 0.02 -5.89
N ASP A 7 7.09 -0.13 -6.69
CA ASP A 7 6.09 0.91 -6.86
C ASP A 7 5.34 1.22 -5.54
N LEU A 8 5.09 0.21 -4.72
CA LEU A 8 4.49 0.39 -3.40
C LEU A 8 5.44 1.11 -2.44
N ILE A 9 6.69 0.69 -2.34
CA ILE A 9 7.70 1.35 -1.49
C ILE A 9 7.81 2.83 -1.87
N GLN A 10 7.89 3.15 -3.16
CA GLN A 10 7.94 4.53 -3.64
C GLN A 10 6.71 5.34 -3.20
N CYS A 11 5.50 4.80 -3.32
CA CYS A 11 4.30 5.49 -2.85
C CYS A 11 4.32 5.71 -1.34
N LEU A 12 4.79 4.72 -0.57
CA LEU A 12 4.88 4.83 0.90
C LEU A 12 5.89 5.91 1.30
N GLU A 13 7.05 5.97 0.65
CA GLU A 13 8.05 7.03 0.85
C GLU A 13 7.48 8.41 0.53
N GLN A 14 6.76 8.52 -0.59
CA GLN A 14 6.11 9.76 -1.02
C GLN A 14 5.08 10.26 0.00
N ILE A 15 4.27 9.37 0.59
CA ILE A 15 3.35 9.73 1.69
C ILE A 15 4.11 10.24 2.91
N LEU A 16 5.25 9.62 3.25
CA LEU A 16 6.05 10.01 4.41
C LEU A 16 6.76 11.36 4.24
N THR A 17 6.87 11.89 3.03
CA THR A 17 7.43 13.24 2.83
C THR A 17 6.59 14.35 3.48
N GLY A 18 5.28 14.12 3.64
CA GLY A 18 4.33 15.11 4.16
C GLY A 18 4.02 16.26 3.20
N ASP A 19 4.56 16.25 1.97
CA ASP A 19 4.19 17.22 0.93
C ASP A 19 2.77 16.89 0.43
N PRO A 20 1.81 17.84 0.52
CA PRO A 20 0.42 17.58 0.12
C PRO A 20 0.25 17.16 -1.35
N VAL A 21 1.07 17.69 -2.26
CA VAL A 21 0.99 17.39 -3.70
C VAL A 21 1.52 15.99 -3.96
N VAL A 22 2.68 15.68 -3.39
CA VAL A 22 3.33 14.37 -3.54
C VAL A 22 2.50 13.27 -2.88
N THR A 23 1.98 13.53 -1.68
CA THR A 23 1.12 12.61 -0.95
C THR A 23 -0.14 12.28 -1.74
N LYS A 24 -0.83 13.29 -2.28
CA LYS A 24 -2.05 13.07 -3.07
C LYS A 24 -1.78 12.22 -4.32
N LEU A 25 -0.69 12.48 -5.05
CA LEU A 25 -0.30 11.68 -6.21
C LEU A 25 0.01 10.22 -5.83
N ALA A 26 0.66 10.01 -4.69
CA ALA A 26 0.94 8.67 -4.17
C ALA A 26 -0.32 7.92 -3.77
N GLU A 27 -1.30 8.59 -3.16
CA GLU A 27 -2.62 8.03 -2.82
C GLU A 27 -3.41 7.63 -4.07
N GLU A 28 -3.43 8.49 -5.09
CA GLU A 28 -4.07 8.18 -6.39
C GLU A 28 -3.41 6.96 -7.06
N LYS A 29 -2.07 6.87 -7.03
CA LYS A 29 -1.33 5.70 -7.53
C LYS A 29 -1.63 4.45 -6.71
N LEU A 30 -1.71 4.55 -5.38
CA LEU A 30 -2.08 3.43 -4.51
C LEU A 30 -3.49 2.90 -4.78
N GLU A 31 -4.45 3.77 -5.11
CA GLU A 31 -5.80 3.34 -5.48
C GLU A 31 -5.79 2.48 -6.76
N ILE A 32 -4.99 2.87 -7.75
CA ILE A 32 -4.80 2.08 -8.98
C ILE A 32 -4.15 0.73 -8.66
N LEU A 33 -3.07 0.75 -7.87
CA LEU A 33 -2.34 -0.47 -7.49
C LEU A 33 -3.19 -1.43 -6.65
N ARG A 34 -4.19 -0.92 -5.92
CA ARG A 34 -5.04 -1.72 -5.04
C ARG A 34 -5.82 -2.82 -5.78
N SER A 35 -6.11 -2.62 -7.07
CA SER A 35 -6.81 -3.60 -7.90
C SER A 35 -5.86 -4.64 -8.52
N VAL A 36 -4.55 -4.51 -8.33
CA VAL A 36 -3.53 -5.39 -8.92
C VAL A 36 -3.28 -6.60 -8.02
N ILE A 37 -3.17 -7.78 -8.64
CA ILE A 37 -2.81 -9.02 -7.96
C ILE A 37 -1.48 -8.84 -7.23
N GLY A 38 -1.44 -9.24 -5.96
CA GLY A 38 -0.26 -9.14 -5.12
C GLY A 38 -0.14 -7.84 -4.32
N PHE A 39 -1.03 -6.86 -4.51
CA PHE A 39 -1.00 -5.60 -3.73
C PHE A 39 -0.97 -5.85 -2.21
N HIS A 40 -1.96 -6.59 -1.69
CA HIS A 40 -2.06 -6.88 -0.26
C HIS A 40 -0.90 -7.74 0.25
N PHE A 41 -0.47 -8.73 -0.54
CA PHE A 41 0.67 -9.59 -0.21
C PHE A 41 1.96 -8.77 -0.06
N ASN A 42 2.23 -7.86 -1.01
CA ASN A 42 3.43 -7.03 -0.96
C ASN A 42 3.41 -6.03 0.20
N LEU A 43 2.26 -5.41 0.50
CA LEU A 43 2.13 -4.56 1.70
C LEU A 43 2.40 -5.34 2.99
N GLN A 44 1.92 -6.58 3.08
CA GLN A 44 2.20 -7.45 4.22
C GLN A 44 3.69 -7.79 4.31
N SER A 45 4.33 -8.14 3.20
CA SER A 45 5.77 -8.43 3.14
C SER A 45 6.60 -7.23 3.59
N ILE A 46 6.30 -6.01 3.12
CA ILE A 46 6.98 -4.77 3.53
C ILE A 46 6.79 -4.51 5.03
N TYR A 47 5.59 -4.71 5.57
CA TYR A 47 5.32 -4.55 7.01
C TYR A 47 6.11 -5.55 7.89
N LEU A 48 6.20 -6.81 7.45
CA LEU A 48 6.85 -7.88 8.20
C LEU A 48 8.38 -7.84 8.12
N ASP A 49 8.94 -7.28 7.03
CA ASP A 49 10.37 -7.14 6.86
C ASP A 49 10.94 -6.03 7.77
N LYS A 50 11.74 -6.44 8.75
CA LYS A 50 12.35 -5.56 9.75
C LYS A 50 13.55 -4.78 9.23
N SER A 51 13.99 -5.01 7.99
CA SER A 51 15.04 -4.21 7.37
C SER A 51 14.54 -2.82 6.96
N PHE A 52 13.22 -2.65 6.77
CA PHE A 52 12.62 -1.35 6.46
C PHE A 52 12.50 -0.44 7.69
N PRO A 53 12.57 0.89 7.51
CA PRO A 53 12.28 1.85 8.56
C PRO A 53 10.88 1.66 9.16
N ASP A 54 10.74 1.89 10.47
CA ASP A 54 9.48 1.70 11.19
C ASP A 54 8.32 2.50 10.60
N GLN A 55 8.58 3.71 10.09
CA GLN A 55 7.58 4.55 9.44
C GLN A 55 7.03 3.91 8.15
N ILE A 56 7.90 3.33 7.32
CA ILE A 56 7.49 2.62 6.09
C ILE A 56 6.63 1.42 6.46
N ARG A 57 7.08 0.63 7.44
CA ARG A 57 6.35 -0.55 7.94
C ARG A 57 4.99 -0.16 8.51
N PHE A 58 4.91 0.96 9.23
CA PHE A 58 3.68 1.46 9.81
C PHE A 58 2.66 1.91 8.75
N ILE A 59 3.07 2.70 7.76
CA ILE A 59 2.18 3.13 6.67
C ILE A 59 1.76 1.94 5.79
N ALA A 60 2.65 0.96 5.58
CA ALA A 60 2.30 -0.29 4.89
C ALA A 60 1.19 -1.05 5.64
N ALA A 61 1.30 -1.16 6.98
CA ALA A 61 0.29 -1.81 7.81
C ALA A 61 -1.06 -1.08 7.78
N ILE A 62 -1.06 0.26 7.81
CA ILE A 62 -2.28 1.07 7.70
C ILE A 62 -2.96 0.83 6.34
N ASN A 63 -2.20 0.91 5.25
CA ASN A 63 -2.74 0.68 3.91
C ASN A 63 -3.24 -0.74 3.71
N PHE A 64 -2.53 -1.72 4.28
CA PHE A 64 -2.96 -3.12 4.27
C PHE A 64 -4.31 -3.28 4.98
N LYS A 65 -4.43 -2.81 6.23
CA LYS A 65 -5.66 -2.89 7.04
C LYS A 65 -6.85 -2.20 6.36
N ASN A 66 -6.63 -0.99 5.84
CA ASN A 66 -7.66 -0.20 5.17
C ASN A 66 -8.11 -0.86 3.86
N GLY A 67 -7.17 -1.42 3.10
CA GLY A 67 -7.46 -2.16 1.88
C GLY A 67 -8.22 -3.46 2.15
N VAL A 68 -7.78 -4.26 3.12
CA VAL A 68 -8.46 -5.52 3.49
C VAL A 68 -9.90 -5.24 3.92
N SER A 69 -10.15 -4.22 4.74
CA SER A 69 -11.52 -3.89 5.18
C SER A 69 -12.50 -3.61 4.02
N ARG A 70 -12.00 -3.12 2.88
CA ARG A 70 -12.81 -2.77 1.70
C ARG A 70 -13.08 -3.97 0.76
N TYR A 71 -12.12 -4.88 0.60
CA TYR A 71 -12.22 -6.01 -0.34
C TYR A 71 -12.43 -7.38 0.34
N TRP A 72 -12.32 -7.47 1.67
CA TRP A 72 -12.54 -8.71 2.43
C TRP A 72 -14.03 -9.06 2.61
N ARG A 73 -14.92 -8.08 2.48
CA ARG A 73 -16.34 -8.39 2.32
C ARG A 73 -16.49 -9.01 0.94
N ASN A 74 -16.51 -10.34 0.88
CA ASN A 74 -17.19 -11.04 -0.20
C ASN A 74 -18.51 -10.30 -0.38
N THR A 75 -18.71 -9.65 -1.51
CA THR A 75 -20.06 -9.37 -1.97
C THR A 75 -20.68 -10.75 -2.11
N SER A 76 -21.32 -11.21 -1.03
CA SER A 76 -22.24 -12.32 -1.06
C SER A 76 -23.20 -11.97 -2.18
N VAL A 77 -23.01 -12.63 -3.31
CA VAL A 77 -23.99 -12.71 -4.39
C VAL A 77 -25.27 -13.16 -3.71
N GLY A 78 -26.18 -12.20 -3.52
CA GLY A 78 -27.55 -12.41 -3.10
C GLY A 78 -28.44 -12.23 -4.32
#